data_AF-W9ZT62-F1
#
_entry.id   AF-W9ZT62-F1
#
_cell.length_a   1.000
_cell.length_b   1.000
_cell.length_c   1.000
_cell.angle_alpha   90.00
_cell.angle_beta   90.00
_cell.angle_gamma   90.00
#
_symmetry.space_group_name_H-M   'P 1'
#
loop_
_entity.id
_entity.type
_entity.pdbx_description
1 polymer ?
#
loop_
_entity_poly.entity_id
_entity_poly.type
_entity_poly.pdbx_seq_one_letter_code
_entity_poly.pdbx_strand_id
1 'polypeptide(L)'
;MSGRVMKQKLKKSSDPPNTSDEGESLLHFAVLNHYSVDMPCTNCFKNKIDCQFDNAGRFIRCEECIRRDRSCDSVRVASSLNRLIEQQEKLEAKEEEAGDKVLVLHNQLAELQSSLAEAVSRLQRIRKIKKKVKERGANLFERGMQELDKEGNILPALQSHEEWVVKDLQSLGVPNDVEWSSLGLGNDFNDVGSLLDPDVDETSSGVAGH
;
A
#
# COMPACT_ATOMS: atom_id res chain seq x y z
N MET A 1 -68.22 -15.68 -36.27
CA MET A 1 -68.99 -14.62 -35.58
C MET A 1 -68.11 -13.38 -35.52
N SER A 2 -68.45 -12.36 -36.31
CA SER A 2 -67.66 -11.12 -36.46
C SER A 2 -67.79 -10.22 -35.23
N GLY A 3 -66.67 -10.00 -34.53
CA GLY A 3 -66.55 -9.00 -33.47
C GLY A 3 -66.18 -7.62 -34.06
N ARG A 4 -67.10 -6.67 -33.98
CA ARG A 4 -66.99 -5.29 -34.46
C ARG A 4 -66.10 -4.48 -33.50
N VAL A 5 -64.89 -4.11 -33.92
CA VAL A 5 -64.00 -3.19 -33.17
C VAL A 5 -64.56 -1.77 -33.25
N MET A 6 -65.01 -1.21 -32.13
CA MET A 6 -65.37 0.20 -32.02
C MET A 6 -64.10 1.06 -32.00
N LYS A 7 -63.93 1.91 -33.03
CA LYS A 7 -62.93 2.99 -33.02
C LYS A 7 -63.40 4.07 -32.03
N GLN A 8 -62.71 4.19 -30.90
CA GLN A 8 -62.83 5.38 -30.04
C GLN A 8 -62.32 6.59 -30.82
N LYS A 9 -63.24 7.51 -31.16
CA LYS A 9 -62.89 8.85 -31.61
C LYS A 9 -62.24 9.58 -30.43
N LEU A 10 -60.93 9.83 -30.50
CA LEU A 10 -60.28 10.84 -29.67
C LEU A 10 -60.99 12.17 -29.91
N LYS A 11 -61.70 12.66 -28.89
CA LYS A 11 -62.15 14.05 -28.83
C LYS A 11 -60.89 14.91 -28.82
N LYS A 12 -60.74 15.73 -29.86
CA LYS A 12 -59.78 16.84 -29.91
C LYS A 12 -60.28 17.85 -28.87
N SER A 13 -59.67 17.87 -27.68
CA SER A 13 -59.90 18.93 -26.69
C SER A 13 -59.41 20.23 -27.33
N SER A 14 -60.34 21.14 -27.58
CA SER A 14 -60.11 22.47 -28.15
C SER A 14 -59.97 23.50 -27.03
N ASP A 15 -59.14 23.19 -26.04
CA ASP A 15 -58.76 24.17 -25.03
C ASP A 15 -57.44 24.81 -25.49
N PRO A 16 -57.35 26.15 -25.57
CA PRO A 16 -56.07 26.80 -25.84
C PRO A 16 -55.07 26.42 -24.74
N PRO A 17 -53.82 26.09 -25.08
CA PRO A 17 -52.81 25.82 -24.07
C PRO A 17 -52.68 27.05 -23.16
N ASN A 18 -52.67 26.82 -21.85
CA ASN A 18 -52.57 27.86 -20.82
C ASN A 18 -51.36 28.75 -21.12
N THR A 19 -51.62 29.95 -21.62
CA THR A 19 -50.62 30.95 -22.04
C THR A 19 -49.84 31.57 -20.87
N SER A 20 -50.09 31.14 -19.63
CA SER A 20 -49.47 31.66 -18.41
C SER A 20 -48.07 31.06 -18.18
N ASP A 21 -47.98 29.73 -18.12
CA ASP A 21 -46.73 28.99 -17.81
C ASP A 21 -45.64 29.21 -18.87
N GLU A 22 -46.07 29.38 -20.12
CA GLU A 22 -45.21 29.64 -21.27
C GLU A 22 -44.59 31.05 -21.23
N GLY A 23 -45.35 32.05 -20.77
CA GLY A 23 -44.87 33.42 -20.58
C GLY A 23 -43.92 33.52 -19.38
N GLU A 24 -44.17 32.76 -18.32
CA GLU A 24 -43.30 32.68 -17.13
C GLU A 24 -41.92 32.13 -17.47
N SER A 25 -41.83 31.10 -18.31
CA SER A 25 -40.55 30.53 -18.75
C SER A 25 -39.66 31.56 -19.47
N LEU A 26 -40.27 32.45 -20.26
CA LEU A 26 -39.56 33.53 -20.95
C LEU A 26 -39.13 34.66 -20.01
N LEU A 27 -39.99 35.02 -19.07
CA LEU A 27 -39.66 35.99 -18.03
C LEU A 27 -38.51 35.49 -17.14
N HIS A 28 -38.58 34.23 -16.72
CA HIS A 28 -37.53 33.57 -15.95
C HIS A 28 -36.19 33.60 -16.69
N PHE A 29 -36.19 33.28 -17.99
CA PHE A 29 -34.99 33.36 -18.83
C PHE A 29 -34.43 34.79 -18.89
N ALA A 30 -35.27 35.79 -19.15
CA ALA A 30 -34.86 37.18 -19.27
C ALA A 30 -34.26 37.74 -17.96
N VAL A 31 -34.79 37.32 -16.81
CA VAL A 31 -34.32 37.77 -15.50
C VAL A 31 -33.01 37.09 -15.09
N LEU A 32 -32.89 35.77 -15.27
CA LEU A 32 -31.72 35.01 -14.82
C LEU A 32 -30.44 35.32 -15.60
N ASN A 33 -30.58 35.59 -16.90
CA ASN A 33 -29.40 35.59 -17.77
C ASN A 33 -28.72 36.97 -17.87
N HIS A 34 -29.31 38.05 -17.34
CA HIS A 34 -28.80 39.43 -17.51
C HIS A 34 -28.50 39.82 -18.98
N TYR A 35 -28.98 39.05 -19.96
CA TYR A 35 -28.85 39.38 -21.37
C TYR A 35 -29.68 40.64 -21.65
N SER A 36 -29.20 41.45 -22.59
CA SER A 36 -30.01 42.50 -23.21
C SER A 36 -31.39 41.95 -23.58
N VAL A 37 -32.38 42.83 -23.60
CA VAL A 37 -33.85 42.60 -23.71
C VAL A 37 -34.26 41.97 -25.05
N ASP A 38 -33.44 41.10 -25.61
CA ASP A 38 -33.57 40.46 -26.90
C ASP A 38 -34.30 39.13 -26.71
N MET A 39 -35.51 39.06 -27.26
CA MET A 39 -36.34 37.87 -27.29
C MET A 39 -35.68 36.78 -28.16
N PRO A 40 -35.50 35.54 -27.66
CA PRO A 40 -34.82 34.49 -28.40
C PRO A 40 -35.75 33.81 -29.43
N CYS A 41 -36.02 34.46 -30.56
CA CYS A 41 -36.84 33.88 -31.65
C CYS A 41 -35.98 33.46 -32.84
N THR A 42 -36.18 32.23 -33.34
CA THR A 42 -35.43 31.69 -34.48
C THR A 42 -35.62 32.51 -35.76
N ASN A 43 -36.81 33.08 -35.97
CA ASN A 43 -37.11 33.86 -37.16
C ASN A 43 -36.33 35.19 -37.17
N CYS A 44 -36.29 35.90 -36.05
CA CYS A 44 -35.51 37.13 -35.95
C CYS A 44 -34.00 36.85 -36.03
N PHE A 45 -33.54 35.76 -35.40
CA PHE A 45 -32.15 35.30 -35.53
C PHE A 45 -31.76 35.01 -36.99
N LYS A 46 -32.57 34.26 -37.73
CA LYS A 46 -32.31 33.94 -39.14
C LYS A 46 -32.27 35.17 -40.05
N ASN A 47 -33.10 36.17 -39.75
CA ASN A 47 -33.20 37.39 -40.54
C ASN A 47 -32.25 38.51 -40.06
N LYS A 48 -31.46 38.27 -38.99
CA LYS A 48 -30.58 39.26 -38.34
C LYS A 48 -31.32 40.55 -37.97
N ILE A 49 -32.49 40.41 -37.37
CA ILE A 49 -33.33 41.52 -36.92
C ILE A 49 -33.31 41.54 -35.40
N ASP A 50 -33.21 42.73 -34.82
CA ASP A 50 -33.31 42.95 -33.38
C ASP A 50 -34.68 42.50 -32.89
N CYS A 51 -34.68 41.50 -32.02
CA CYS A 51 -35.89 40.81 -31.60
C CYS A 51 -36.34 41.36 -30.25
N GLN A 52 -37.26 42.31 -30.23
CA GLN A 52 -37.71 42.90 -28.97
C GLN A 52 -38.99 42.25 -28.45
N PHE A 53 -39.15 42.26 -27.13
CA PHE A 53 -40.40 41.86 -26.47
C PHE A 53 -41.55 42.81 -26.83
N ASP A 54 -42.79 42.31 -26.85
CA ASP A 54 -43.98 43.15 -27.04
C ASP A 54 -44.10 44.14 -25.88
N ASN A 55 -44.11 45.44 -26.19
CA ASN A 55 -44.36 46.53 -25.24
C ASN A 55 -45.73 46.44 -24.55
N ALA A 56 -46.68 45.65 -25.10
CA ALA A 56 -48.00 45.44 -24.53
C ALA A 56 -48.05 44.35 -23.42
N GLY A 57 -46.90 43.88 -22.92
CA GLY A 57 -46.84 42.94 -21.79
C GLY A 57 -47.24 41.50 -22.12
N ARG A 58 -47.34 41.16 -23.41
CA ARG A 58 -47.56 39.77 -23.87
C ARG A 58 -46.23 39.15 -24.25
N PHE A 59 -45.57 38.53 -23.28
CA PHE A 59 -44.22 37.96 -23.43
C PHE A 59 -44.14 36.73 -24.34
N ILE A 60 -45.23 36.29 -24.98
CA ILE A 60 -45.28 35.03 -25.75
C ILE A 60 -44.73 35.20 -27.17
N ARG A 61 -44.76 36.41 -27.73
CA ARG A 61 -44.32 36.70 -29.11
C ARG A 61 -43.47 37.96 -29.15
N CYS A 62 -42.45 37.99 -30.01
CA CYS A 62 -41.71 39.23 -30.28
C CYS A 62 -42.52 40.20 -31.14
N GLU A 63 -42.19 41.48 -31.04
CA GLU A 63 -42.83 42.56 -31.80
C GLU A 63 -42.82 42.28 -33.31
N GLU A 64 -41.71 41.78 -33.85
CA GLU A 64 -41.59 41.53 -35.29
C GLU A 64 -42.42 40.33 -35.78
N CYS A 65 -42.65 39.31 -34.95
CA CYS A 65 -43.55 38.21 -35.28
C CYS A 65 -45.02 38.63 -35.18
N ILE A 66 -45.36 39.55 -34.26
CA ILE A 66 -46.68 40.16 -34.18
C ILE A 66 -46.94 41.01 -35.43
N ARG A 67 -45.99 41.87 -35.81
CA ARG A 67 -46.10 42.76 -36.98
C ARG A 67 -46.29 41.99 -38.30
N ARG A 68 -45.66 40.82 -38.43
CA ARG A 68 -45.72 39.97 -39.64
C ARG A 68 -46.84 38.93 -39.62
N ASP A 69 -47.62 38.87 -38.54
CA ASP A 69 -48.61 37.82 -38.28
C ASP A 69 -48.06 36.40 -38.52
N ARG A 70 -46.91 36.12 -37.88
CA ARG A 70 -46.24 34.81 -37.94
C ARG A 70 -46.17 34.16 -36.55
N SER A 71 -46.04 32.83 -36.53
CA SER A 71 -45.77 32.08 -35.31
C SER A 71 -44.39 32.44 -34.75
N CYS A 72 -44.33 32.80 -33.47
CA CYS A 72 -43.10 33.00 -32.73
C CYS A 72 -42.78 31.74 -31.93
N ASP A 73 -41.52 31.31 -31.95
CA ASP A 73 -41.04 30.13 -31.23
C ASP A 73 -40.23 30.48 -29.98
N SER A 74 -40.28 31.74 -29.53
CA SER A 74 -39.45 32.24 -28.43
C SER A 74 -39.63 31.47 -27.13
N VAL A 75 -40.87 31.14 -26.77
CA VAL A 75 -41.20 30.35 -25.57
C VAL A 75 -40.45 29.01 -25.59
N ARG A 76 -40.46 28.33 -26.73
CA ARG A 76 -39.85 27.02 -26.89
C ARG A 76 -38.33 27.11 -26.84
N VAL A 77 -37.75 28.16 -27.40
CA VAL A 77 -36.31 28.40 -27.34
C VAL A 77 -35.89 28.71 -25.91
N ALA A 78 -36.57 29.61 -25.21
CA ALA A 78 -36.24 29.97 -23.83
C ALA A 78 -36.41 28.83 -22.83
N SER A 79 -37.48 28.04 -22.93
CA SER A 79 -37.65 26.83 -22.10
C SER A 79 -36.54 25.80 -22.35
N SER A 80 -36.11 25.64 -23.61
CA SER A 80 -34.98 24.76 -23.95
C SER A 80 -33.66 25.28 -23.38
N LEU A 81 -33.42 26.60 -23.44
CA LEU A 81 -32.23 27.25 -22.87
C LEU A 81 -32.20 27.17 -21.34
N ASN A 82 -33.31 27.46 -20.66
CA ASN A 82 -33.41 27.31 -19.20
C ASN A 82 -33.05 25.89 -18.76
N ARG A 83 -33.57 24.87 -19.46
CA ARG A 83 -33.21 23.48 -19.19
C ARG A 83 -31.70 23.23 -19.35
N LEU A 84 -31.07 23.81 -20.37
CA LEU A 84 -29.62 23.66 -20.56
C LEU A 84 -28.82 24.36 -19.46
N ILE A 85 -29.25 25.54 -19.01
CA ILE A 85 -28.63 26.28 -17.90
C ILE A 85 -28.74 25.46 -16.60
N GLU A 86 -29.93 24.97 -16.26
CA GLU A 86 -30.10 24.10 -15.09
C GLU A 86 -29.25 22.83 -15.17
N GLN A 87 -29.08 22.27 -16.37
CA GLN A 87 -28.20 21.12 -16.58
C GLN A 87 -26.73 21.49 -16.40
N GLN A 88 -26.33 22.68 -16.87
CA GLN A 88 -25.00 23.20 -16.70
C GLN A 88 -24.69 23.43 -15.21
N GLU A 89 -25.55 24.12 -14.47
CA GLU A 89 -25.38 24.33 -13.02
C GLU A 89 -25.28 23.00 -12.26
N LYS A 90 -26.10 22.01 -12.62
CA LYS A 90 -26.02 20.65 -12.04
C LYS A 90 -24.72 19.94 -12.37
N LEU A 91 -24.12 20.21 -13.53
CA LEU A 91 -22.84 19.64 -13.91
C LEU A 91 -21.69 20.35 -13.19
N GLU A 92 -21.73 21.67 -13.10
CA GLU A 92 -20.76 22.49 -12.35
C GLU A 92 -20.71 22.07 -10.88
N ALA A 93 -21.88 21.89 -10.23
CA ALA A 93 -21.93 21.40 -8.85
C ALA A 93 -21.34 19.98 -8.69
N LYS A 94 -21.55 19.10 -9.67
CA LYS A 94 -20.98 17.74 -9.67
C LYS A 94 -19.47 17.75 -9.94
N GLU A 95 -19.00 18.66 -10.77
CA GLU A 95 -17.59 18.88 -11.05
C GLU A 95 -16.88 19.36 -9.78
N GLU A 96 -17.44 20.34 -9.09
CA GLU A 96 -16.93 20.84 -7.81
C GLU A 96 -16.86 19.72 -6.76
N GLU A 97 -17.96 18.96 -6.57
CA GLU A 97 -17.98 17.83 -5.64
C GLU A 97 -16.95 16.74 -6.00
N ALA A 98 -16.76 16.46 -7.29
CA ALA A 98 -15.75 15.53 -7.76
C ALA A 98 -14.32 16.08 -7.53
N GLY A 99 -14.10 17.38 -7.75
CA GLY A 99 -12.84 18.07 -7.46
C GLY A 99 -12.45 17.98 -6.00
N ASP A 100 -13.39 18.25 -5.09
CA ASP A 100 -13.17 18.12 -3.64
C ASP A 100 -12.79 16.69 -3.23
N LYS A 101 -13.49 15.69 -3.78
CA LYS A 101 -13.16 14.27 -3.54
C LYS A 101 -11.75 13.92 -4.02
N VAL A 102 -11.34 14.44 -5.18
CA VAL A 102 -9.97 14.23 -5.70
C VAL A 102 -8.93 14.84 -4.76
N LEU A 103 -9.17 16.05 -4.23
CA LEU A 103 -8.26 16.69 -3.27
C LEU A 103 -8.14 15.86 -1.98
N VAL A 104 -9.24 15.35 -1.44
CA VAL A 104 -9.23 14.48 -0.25
C VAL A 104 -8.44 13.20 -0.52
N LEU A 105 -8.70 12.52 -1.64
CA LEU A 105 -8.00 11.29 -2.01
C LEU A 105 -6.50 11.54 -2.24
N HIS A 106 -6.13 12.68 -2.84
CA HIS A 106 -4.74 13.05 -3.05
C HIS A 106 -4.00 13.24 -1.70
N ASN A 107 -4.64 13.87 -0.73
CA ASN A 107 -4.07 14.04 0.61
C ASN A 107 -3.88 12.69 1.31
N GLN A 108 -4.87 11.80 1.25
CA GLN A 108 -4.76 10.43 1.79
C GLN A 108 -3.63 9.64 1.11
N LEU A 109 -3.46 9.79 -0.21
CA LEU A 109 -2.37 9.15 -0.93
C LEU A 109 -1.00 9.64 -0.44
N ALA A 110 -0.85 10.95 -0.19
CA ALA A 110 0.39 11.52 0.33
C ALA A 110 0.74 10.97 1.74
N GLU A 111 -0.26 10.84 2.62
CA GLU A 111 -0.09 10.25 3.95
C GLU A 111 0.36 8.78 3.85
N LEU A 112 -0.30 8.00 3.00
CA LEU A 112 0.06 6.59 2.76
C LEU A 112 1.47 6.44 2.19
N GLN A 113 1.87 7.31 1.26
CA GLN A 113 3.22 7.33 0.71
C GLN A 113 4.28 7.64 1.79
N SER A 114 3.99 8.58 2.68
CA SER A 114 4.85 8.90 3.82
C SER A 114 5.00 7.70 4.77
N SER A 115 3.88 7.06 5.15
CA SER A 115 3.89 5.86 5.99
C SER A 115 4.67 4.70 5.36
N LEU A 116 4.51 4.50 4.05
CA LEU A 116 5.26 3.50 3.30
C LEU A 116 6.77 3.79 3.34
N ALA A 117 7.18 5.03 3.11
CA ALA A 117 8.59 5.43 3.15
C ALA A 117 9.22 5.17 4.54
N GLU A 118 8.48 5.45 5.62
CA GLU A 118 8.91 5.14 6.99
C GLU A 118 9.07 3.62 7.20
N ALA A 119 8.05 2.84 6.82
CA ALA A 119 8.07 1.38 6.97
C ALA A 119 9.23 0.74 6.20
N VAL A 120 9.49 1.19 4.96
CA VAL A 120 10.61 0.74 4.14
C VAL A 120 11.95 1.09 4.81
N SER A 121 12.09 2.31 5.32
CA SER A 121 13.30 2.76 6.02
C SER A 121 13.57 1.94 7.28
N ARG A 122 12.53 1.63 8.06
CA ARG A 122 12.61 0.76 9.23
C ARG A 122 13.02 -0.66 8.84
N LEU A 123 12.44 -1.23 7.79
CA LEU A 123 12.80 -2.55 7.28
C LEU A 123 14.27 -2.62 6.83
N GLN A 124 14.75 -1.60 6.11
CA GLN A 124 16.15 -1.52 5.71
C GLN A 124 17.09 -1.48 6.92
N ARG A 125 16.75 -0.72 7.96
CA ARG A 125 17.52 -0.67 9.21
C ARG A 125 17.58 -2.05 9.89
N ILE A 126 16.44 -2.74 10.00
CA ILE A 126 16.36 -4.09 10.56
C ILE A 126 17.24 -5.07 9.75
N ARG A 127 17.17 -5.02 8.42
CA ARG A 127 18.01 -5.86 7.55
C ARG A 127 19.51 -5.60 7.77
N LYS A 128 19.93 -4.33 7.89
CA LYS A 128 21.32 -3.96 8.18
C LYS A 128 21.77 -4.48 9.55
N ILE A 129 20.94 -4.33 10.58
CA ILE A 129 21.23 -4.84 11.93
C ILE A 129 21.34 -6.36 11.89
N LYS A 130 20.37 -7.07 11.29
CA LYS A 130 20.37 -8.53 11.15
C LYS A 130 21.66 -9.03 10.49
N LYS A 131 22.11 -8.37 9.41
CA LYS A 131 23.37 -8.70 8.73
C LYS A 131 24.58 -8.56 9.68
N LYS A 132 24.70 -7.42 10.36
CA LYS A 132 25.79 -7.19 11.33
C LYS A 132 25.76 -8.16 12.51
N VAL A 133 24.59 -8.52 13.02
CA VAL A 133 24.45 -9.51 14.09
C VAL A 133 24.90 -10.88 13.62
N LYS A 134 24.52 -11.30 12.40
CA LYS A 134 24.97 -12.57 11.82
C LYS A 134 26.49 -12.61 11.62
N GLU A 135 27.09 -11.53 11.11
CA GLU A 135 28.55 -11.40 10.94
C GLU A 135 29.27 -11.46 12.29
N ARG A 136 28.79 -10.74 13.31
CA ARG A 136 29.35 -10.81 14.67
C ARG A 136 29.23 -12.21 15.28
N GLY A 137 28.08 -12.87 15.09
CA GLY A 137 27.87 -14.24 15.58
C GLY A 137 28.85 -15.23 14.96
N ALA A 138 29.11 -15.13 13.65
CA ALA A 138 30.12 -15.95 12.97
C ALA A 138 31.54 -15.68 13.50
N ASN A 139 31.92 -14.41 13.66
CA ASN A 139 33.24 -14.05 14.20
C ASN A 139 33.44 -14.54 15.64
N LEU A 140 32.41 -14.45 16.49
CA LEU A 140 32.48 -14.95 17.87
C LEU A 140 32.58 -16.46 17.92
N PHE A 141 31.84 -17.17 17.05
CA PHE A 141 31.93 -18.62 16.94
C PHE A 141 33.32 -19.06 16.49
N GLU A 142 33.87 -18.45 15.44
CA GLU A 142 35.22 -18.74 14.94
C GLU A 142 36.28 -18.48 16.00
N ARG A 143 36.19 -17.35 16.70
CA ARG A 143 37.12 -17.02 17.80
C ARG A 143 37.02 -18.01 18.95
N GLY A 144 35.81 -18.40 19.34
CA GLY A 144 35.59 -19.41 20.39
C GLY A 144 36.21 -20.76 20.04
N MET A 145 36.06 -21.20 18.78
CA MET A 145 36.71 -22.43 18.30
C MET A 145 38.24 -22.33 18.35
N GLN A 146 38.81 -21.19 17.94
CA GLN A 146 40.26 -20.96 18.03
C GLN A 146 40.79 -20.91 19.47
N GLU A 147 40.00 -20.40 20.42
CA GLU A 147 40.36 -20.39 21.84
C GLU A 147 40.34 -21.81 22.42
N LEU A 148 39.31 -22.62 22.10
CA LEU A 148 39.24 -24.03 22.50
C LEU A 148 40.38 -24.88 21.89
N ASP A 149 40.72 -24.68 20.62
CA ASP A 149 41.85 -25.39 19.99
C ASP A 149 43.19 -25.03 20.67
N LYS A 150 43.39 -23.77 21.07
CA LYS A 150 44.60 -23.35 21.79
C LYS A 150 44.68 -23.97 23.18
N GLU A 151 43.55 -24.04 23.89
CA GLU A 151 43.47 -24.71 25.19
C GLU A 151 43.68 -26.23 25.06
N GLY A 152 43.14 -26.86 24.02
CA GLY A 152 43.39 -28.27 23.71
C GLY A 152 44.86 -28.58 23.42
N ASN A 153 45.63 -27.63 22.88
CA ASN A 153 47.08 -27.76 22.67
C ASN A 153 47.92 -27.68 23.97
N ILE A 154 47.32 -27.33 25.10
CA ILE A 154 48.02 -27.34 26.40
C ILE A 154 48.24 -28.77 26.88
N LEU A 155 47.29 -29.68 26.63
CA LEU A 155 47.38 -31.08 27.07
C LEU A 155 48.57 -31.82 26.44
N PRO A 156 48.82 -31.78 25.12
CA PRO A 156 50.01 -32.37 24.53
C PRO A 156 51.33 -31.76 25.03
N ALA A 157 51.35 -30.46 25.31
CA ALA A 157 52.54 -29.78 25.83
C ALA A 157 52.84 -30.18 27.28
N LEU A 158 51.79 -30.31 28.12
CA LEU A 158 51.91 -30.82 29.48
C LEU A 158 52.32 -32.29 29.49
N GLN A 159 51.72 -33.11 28.63
CA GLN A 159 52.07 -34.53 28.49
C GLN A 159 53.52 -34.71 28.02
N SER A 160 53.98 -33.92 27.04
CA SER A 160 55.38 -33.95 26.60
C SER A 160 56.36 -33.54 27.71
N HIS A 161 55.95 -32.57 28.54
CA HIS A 161 56.75 -32.12 29.69
C HIS A 161 56.76 -33.17 30.81
N GLU A 162 55.63 -33.82 31.08
CA GLU A 162 55.52 -34.93 32.01
C GLU A 162 56.40 -36.11 31.59
N GLU A 163 56.31 -36.53 30.32
CA GLU A 163 57.17 -37.57 29.75
C GLU A 163 58.67 -37.22 29.87
N TRP A 164 59.01 -35.94 29.67
CA TRP A 164 60.38 -35.46 29.86
C TRP A 164 60.83 -35.54 31.33
N VAL A 165 60.00 -35.10 32.28
CA VAL A 165 60.29 -35.16 33.73
C VAL A 165 60.45 -36.61 34.19
N VAL A 166 59.56 -37.50 33.75
CA VAL A 166 59.64 -38.94 34.08
C VAL A 166 60.97 -39.52 33.56
N LYS A 167 61.36 -39.19 32.33
CA LYS A 167 62.62 -39.67 31.74
C LYS A 167 63.86 -39.11 32.45
N ASP A 168 63.83 -37.84 32.86
CA ASP A 168 64.93 -37.21 33.61
C ASP A 168 65.10 -37.87 34.99
N LEU A 169 64.00 -38.09 35.72
CA LEU A 169 64.01 -38.78 37.01
C LEU A 169 64.53 -40.23 36.90
N GLN A 170 64.15 -40.95 35.84
CA GLN A 170 64.68 -42.28 35.57
C GLN A 170 66.20 -42.26 35.32
N SER A 171 66.70 -41.26 34.58
CA SER A 171 68.14 -41.11 34.33
C SER A 171 68.95 -40.84 35.60
N LEU A 172 68.31 -40.20 36.59
CA LEU A 172 68.86 -39.96 37.92
C LEU A 172 68.74 -41.18 38.85
N GLY A 173 68.17 -42.29 38.36
CA GLY A 173 68.02 -43.53 39.12
C GLY A 173 66.90 -43.48 40.15
N VAL A 174 65.93 -42.57 40.00
CA VAL A 174 64.74 -42.52 40.85
C VAL A 174 63.87 -43.74 40.53
N PRO A 175 63.55 -44.60 41.51
CA PRO A 175 62.66 -45.74 41.29
C PRO A 175 61.27 -45.29 40.84
N ASN A 176 60.72 -45.95 39.81
CA ASN A 176 59.37 -45.65 39.30
C ASN A 176 58.26 -46.07 40.27
N ASP A 177 58.53 -47.09 41.10
CA ASP A 177 57.59 -47.59 42.10
C ASP A 177 57.92 -46.97 43.45
N VAL A 178 57.23 -45.87 43.77
CA VAL A 178 57.34 -45.21 45.07
C VAL A 178 56.24 -45.73 45.98
N GLU A 179 56.61 -46.54 46.97
CA GLU A 179 55.69 -46.95 48.03
C GLU A 179 55.51 -45.79 49.03
N TRP A 180 54.50 -44.96 48.80
CA TRP A 180 54.23 -43.74 49.60
C TRP A 180 54.06 -44.02 51.09
N SER A 181 53.55 -45.20 51.43
CA SER A 181 53.44 -45.71 52.80
C SER A 181 54.80 -45.80 53.51
N SER A 182 55.88 -46.11 52.79
CA SER A 182 57.22 -46.25 53.35
C SER A 182 57.93 -44.89 53.59
N LEU A 183 57.39 -43.79 53.05
CA LEU A 183 57.87 -42.42 53.27
C LEU A 183 57.13 -41.71 54.42
N GLY A 184 56.20 -42.40 55.10
CA GLY A 184 55.45 -41.85 56.22
C GLY A 184 54.30 -40.93 55.83
N LEU A 185 53.94 -40.88 54.53
CA LEU A 185 52.89 -40.01 53.98
C LEU A 185 51.48 -40.62 54.02
N GLY A 186 51.30 -41.75 54.71
CA GLY A 186 49.99 -42.41 54.84
C GLY A 186 49.47 -43.02 53.53
N ASN A 187 48.30 -43.65 53.59
CA ASN A 187 47.68 -44.30 52.43
C ASN A 187 46.95 -43.32 51.51
N ASP A 188 46.95 -42.03 51.81
CA ASP A 188 46.19 -40.99 51.10
C ASP A 188 46.68 -40.74 49.66
N PHE A 189 47.84 -41.31 49.29
CA PHE A 189 48.46 -41.20 47.96
C PHE A 189 48.65 -42.57 47.27
N ASN A 190 48.04 -43.64 47.78
CA ASN A 190 48.09 -44.94 47.08
C ASN A 190 47.19 -44.97 45.83
N ASP A 191 46.27 -44.01 45.72
CA ASP A 191 45.30 -43.87 44.64
C ASP A 191 45.92 -43.31 43.35
N VAL A 192 47.13 -42.77 43.43
CA VAL A 192 47.77 -41.99 42.36
C VAL A 192 48.50 -42.89 41.33
N GLY A 193 48.57 -44.21 41.59
CA GLY A 193 49.12 -45.21 40.66
C GLY A 193 50.63 -45.07 40.38
N SER A 194 51.20 -46.09 39.73
CA SER A 194 52.57 -45.99 39.19
C SER A 194 52.59 -44.96 38.05
N LEU A 195 53.74 -44.30 37.83
CA LEU A 195 53.91 -43.26 36.79
C LEU A 195 53.72 -43.76 35.34
N LEU A 196 53.49 -45.06 35.16
CA LEU A 196 53.13 -45.68 33.88
C LEU A 196 51.97 -46.63 34.12
N ASP A 197 50.99 -46.63 33.21
CA ASP A 197 50.13 -47.80 33.03
C ASP A 197 51.01 -48.96 32.56
N PRO A 198 50.83 -50.19 33.08
CA PRO A 198 51.60 -51.33 32.64
C PRO A 198 51.34 -51.54 31.14
N ASP A 199 52.41 -51.51 30.35
CA ASP A 199 52.41 -51.86 28.93
C ASP A 199 51.59 -53.14 28.74
N VAL A 200 50.48 -53.00 28.01
CA VAL A 200 49.74 -54.15 27.50
C VAL A 200 50.65 -54.79 26.45
N ASP A 201 51.45 -55.76 26.87
CA ASP A 201 52.13 -56.71 26.01
C ASP A 201 51.07 -57.58 25.30
N GLU A 202 50.42 -57.03 24.26
CA GLU A 202 49.73 -57.84 23.27
C GLU A 202 50.78 -58.50 22.37
N THR A 203 51.32 -59.63 22.85
CA THR A 203 51.86 -60.63 21.94
C THR A 203 51.23 -61.99 22.24
N SER A 204 50.17 -62.33 21.49
CA SER A 204 49.81 -63.73 21.26
C SER A 204 49.49 -63.97 19.79
N SER A 205 50.29 -64.85 19.22
CA SER A 205 50.25 -65.36 17.87
C SER A 205 49.35 -66.60 17.79
N GLY A 206 48.59 -66.69 16.69
CA GLY A 206 47.97 -67.93 16.17
C GLY A 206 46.44 -67.89 16.16
N VAL A 207 45.70 -68.32 15.14
CA VAL A 207 45.97 -69.16 13.96
C VAL A 207 44.81 -68.97 12.95
N ALA A 208 45.05 -69.36 11.70
CA ALA A 208 44.19 -69.32 10.52
C ALA A 208 42.78 -69.96 10.58
N GLY A 209 41.89 -69.42 9.75
CA GLY A 209 40.75 -70.00 9.01
C GLY A 209 40.12 -71.34 9.42
N HIS A 210 38.84 -71.30 9.79
CA HIS A 210 37.69 -71.73 8.97
C HIS A 210 36.38 -71.39 9.68
#